data_AF-X0W2Q8-F1
#
_entry.id   AF-X0W2Q8-F1
#
_cell.length_a   1.000
_cell.length_b   1.000
_cell.length_c   1.000
_cell.angle_alpha   90.00
_cell.angle_beta   90.00
_cell.angle_gamma   90.00
#
_symmetry.space_group_name_H-M   'P 1'
#
loop_
_entity.id
_entity.type
_entity.pdbx_description
1 polymer ?
#
loop_
_entity_poly.entity_id
_entity_poly.type
_entity_poly.pdbx_seq_one_letter_code
_entity_poly.pdbx_strand_id
1 'polypeptide(L)'
;MKAVSPYKEAVEVLREAGGEILELCYQCGLCTGSCPWNLVRSFLVRRLMHESQLGLVDFESDDVWLCASCGMCVERCPRGVEIID
;
A
#
# COMPACT_ATOMS: atom_id res chain seq x y z
N MET A 1 -20.02 4.94 -6.25
CA MET A 1 -18.58 5.02 -6.58
C MET A 1 -18.38 6.25 -7.46
N LYS A 2 -17.42 7.12 -7.13
CA LYS A 2 -17.05 8.25 -8.02
C LYS A 2 -15.90 7.78 -8.91
N ALA A 3 -15.97 8.07 -10.21
CA ALA A 3 -14.83 7.87 -11.09
C ALA A 3 -13.76 8.90 -10.70
N VAL A 4 -12.51 8.43 -10.54
CA VAL A 4 -11.34 9.26 -10.22
C VAL A 4 -10.25 8.98 -11.25
N SER A 5 -9.55 10.02 -11.67
CA SER A 5 -8.42 9.89 -12.59
C SER A 5 -7.15 9.57 -11.79
N PRO A 6 -6.32 8.62 -12.24
CA PRO A 6 -4.97 8.43 -11.74
C PRO A 6 -4.13 9.71 -11.83
N TYR A 7 -3.26 9.91 -10.84
CA TYR A 7 -2.18 10.88 -10.85
C TYR A 7 -1.00 10.28 -11.61
N LYS A 8 -0.70 10.80 -12.80
CA LYS A 8 0.38 10.27 -13.65
C LYS A 8 1.73 10.40 -12.95
N GLU A 9 1.93 11.50 -12.24
CA GLU A 9 3.12 11.81 -11.48
C GLU A 9 3.35 10.78 -10.36
N ALA A 10 2.29 10.36 -9.67
CA ALA A 10 2.39 9.35 -8.62
C ALA A 10 2.84 7.98 -9.17
N VAL A 11 2.34 7.60 -10.36
CA VAL A 11 2.74 6.34 -11.01
C VAL A 11 4.22 6.36 -11.38
N GLU A 12 4.70 7.45 -11.97
CA GLU A 12 6.12 7.55 -12.33
C GLU A 12 7.02 7.56 -11.09
N VAL A 13 6.66 8.30 -10.04
CA VAL A 13 7.42 8.30 -8.78
C VAL A 13 7.49 6.91 -8.17
N LEU A 14 6.36 6.18 -8.13
CA LEU A 14 6.34 4.81 -7.63
C LEU A 14 7.21 3.89 -8.48
N ARG A 15 7.21 4.03 -9.80
CA ARG A 15 8.02 3.23 -10.71
C ARG A 15 9.52 3.51 -10.54
N GLU A 16 9.90 4.78 -10.43
CA GLU A 16 11.27 5.21 -10.15
C GLU A 16 11.77 4.73 -8.77
N ALA A 17 10.88 4.62 -7.79
CA ALA A 17 11.16 4.11 -6.46
C ALA A 17 11.19 2.56 -6.37
N GLY A 18 11.09 1.83 -7.48
CA GLY A 18 11.10 0.36 -7.49
C GLY A 18 9.74 -0.30 -7.22
N GLY A 19 8.65 0.45 -7.38
CA GLY A 19 7.27 0.00 -7.17
C GLY A 19 6.77 -1.08 -8.15
N GLU A 20 7.60 -1.61 -9.04
CA GLU A 20 7.25 -2.73 -9.93
C GLU A 20 6.82 -3.97 -9.14
N ILE A 21 7.37 -4.17 -7.93
CA ILE A 21 6.98 -5.28 -7.05
C ILE A 21 5.52 -5.20 -6.58
N LEU A 22 4.90 -4.02 -6.63
CA LEU A 22 3.49 -3.82 -6.30
C LEU A 22 2.58 -4.57 -7.28
N GLU A 23 3.03 -4.84 -8.51
CA GLU A 23 2.27 -5.60 -9.51
C GLU A 23 2.01 -7.05 -9.07
N LEU A 24 2.83 -7.60 -8.15
CA LEU A 24 2.64 -8.95 -7.62
C LEU A 24 1.45 -9.08 -6.66
N CYS A 25 0.97 -7.95 -6.11
CA CYS A 25 -0.11 -7.93 -5.14
C CYS A 25 -1.46 -8.26 -5.80
N TYR A 26 -2.09 -9.35 -5.36
CA TYR A 26 -3.43 -9.76 -5.82
C TYR A 26 -4.57 -9.34 -4.89
N GLN A 27 -4.32 -8.45 -3.92
CA GLN A 27 -5.33 -7.93 -2.98
C GLN A 27 -5.87 -8.94 -1.93
N CYS A 28 -5.03 -9.87 -1.43
CA CYS A 28 -5.44 -10.85 -0.38
C CYS A 28 -5.94 -10.22 0.93
N GLY A 29 -5.44 -9.04 1.30
CA GLY A 29 -5.77 -8.37 2.56
C GLY A 29 -4.99 -8.83 3.80
N LEU A 30 -4.10 -9.82 3.70
CA LEU A 30 -3.34 -10.33 4.84
C LEU A 30 -2.47 -9.25 5.51
N CYS A 31 -1.90 -8.34 4.71
CA CYS A 31 -1.16 -7.18 5.21
C CYS A 31 -1.99 -6.25 6.11
N THR A 32 -3.30 -6.12 5.85
CA THR A 32 -4.20 -5.35 6.72
C THR A 32 -4.47 -6.11 8.01
N GLY A 33 -4.75 -7.41 7.91
CA GLY A 33 -5.00 -8.26 9.08
C GLY A 33 -3.77 -8.41 9.98
N SER A 34 -2.55 -8.33 9.44
CA SER A 34 -1.32 -8.43 10.23
C SER A 34 -0.84 -7.09 10.81
N CYS A 35 -1.39 -5.96 10.37
CA CYS A 35 -0.91 -4.66 10.80
C CYS A 35 -1.35 -4.37 12.25
N PRO A 36 -0.42 -4.01 13.16
CA PRO A 36 -0.72 -3.80 14.57
C PRO A 36 -1.52 -2.52 14.79
N TRP A 37 -1.44 -1.56 13.86
CA TRP A 37 -2.24 -0.34 13.90
C TRP A 37 -3.73 -0.62 13.98
N ASN A 38 -4.22 -1.71 13.38
CA ASN A 38 -5.63 -2.09 13.43
C ASN A 38 -6.12 -2.49 14.83
N LEU A 39 -5.23 -2.60 15.83
CA LEU A 39 -5.60 -2.69 17.25
C LEU A 39 -5.93 -1.32 17.87
N VAL A 40 -5.48 -0.23 17.26
CA VAL A 40 -5.58 1.15 17.77
C VAL A 40 -6.53 1.99 16.91
N ARG A 41 -6.39 1.94 15.58
CA ARG A 41 -7.24 2.63 14.60
C ARG A 41 -7.23 1.88 13.27
N SER A 42 -8.20 2.16 12.41
CA SER A 42 -8.20 1.60 11.06
C SER A 42 -6.99 2.08 10.26
N PHE A 43 -6.20 1.13 9.77
CA PHE A 43 -5.11 1.34 8.83
C PHE A 43 -5.10 0.20 7.81
N LEU A 44 -5.61 0.51 6.62
CA LEU A 44 -5.93 -0.49 5.61
C LEU A 44 -4.80 -0.60 4.58
N VAL A 45 -3.72 -1.30 4.94
CA VAL A 45 -2.55 -1.49 4.07
C VAL A 45 -2.95 -2.01 2.68
N ARG A 46 -3.93 -2.91 2.61
CA ARG A 46 -4.46 -3.46 1.34
C ARG A 46 -5.00 -2.34 0.44
N ARG A 47 -5.72 -1.39 1.03
CA ARG A 47 -6.31 -0.26 0.31
C ARG A 47 -5.20 0.63 -0.27
N LEU A 48 -4.22 0.99 0.56
CA LEU A 48 -3.06 1.78 0.11
C LEU A 48 -2.33 1.09 -1.05
N MET A 49 -2.07 -0.21 -0.93
CA MET A 49 -1.45 -0.99 -2.00
C MET A 49 -2.26 -0.96 -3.30
N HIS A 50 -3.59 -1.02 -3.22
CA HIS A 50 -4.44 -0.94 -4.41
C HIS A 50 -4.43 0.47 -5.02
N GLU A 51 -4.49 1.49 -4.17
CA GLU A 51 -4.39 2.88 -4.60
C GLU A 51 -3.03 3.12 -5.28
N SER A 52 -1.94 2.54 -4.78
CA SER A 52 -0.61 2.56 -5.41
C SER A 52 -0.60 1.91 -6.79
N GLN A 53 -1.17 0.71 -6.92
CA GLN A 53 -1.29 0.02 -8.22
C GLN A 53 -2.07 0.83 -9.25
N LEU A 54 -3.03 1.64 -8.79
CA LEU A 54 -3.89 2.43 -9.66
C LEU A 54 -3.38 3.87 -9.89
N GLY A 55 -2.28 4.27 -9.25
CA GLY A 55 -1.83 5.67 -9.27
C GLY A 55 -2.80 6.63 -8.58
N LEU A 56 -3.54 6.15 -7.57
CA LEU A 56 -4.56 6.88 -6.82
C LEU A 56 -4.15 7.17 -5.37
N VAL A 57 -2.87 6.95 -5.01
CA VAL A 57 -2.37 7.25 -3.67
C VAL A 57 -2.50 8.73 -3.39
N ASP A 58 -3.12 9.04 -2.27
CA ASP A 58 -3.17 10.38 -1.72
C ASP A 58 -2.05 10.55 -0.69
N PHE A 59 -0.96 11.20 -1.11
CA PHE A 59 0.19 11.47 -0.24
C PHE A 59 -0.07 12.59 0.79
N GLU A 60 -1.17 13.35 0.63
CA GLU A 60 -1.59 14.36 1.61
C GLU A 60 -2.36 13.74 2.77
N SER A 61 -2.82 12.50 2.63
CA SER A 61 -3.52 11.76 3.68
C SER A 61 -2.57 11.36 4.82
N ASP A 62 -2.98 11.61 6.07
CA ASP A 62 -2.25 11.12 7.25
C ASP A 62 -2.10 9.59 7.25
N ASP A 63 -3.01 8.86 6.59
CA ASP A 63 -3.00 7.41 6.59
C ASP A 63 -1.70 6.85 5.97
N VAL A 64 -1.15 7.47 4.92
CA VAL A 64 0.12 6.98 4.33
C VAL A 64 1.31 7.10 5.28
N TRP A 65 1.23 8.02 6.25
CA TRP A 65 2.28 8.32 7.23
C TRP A 65 2.16 7.52 8.53
N LEU A 66 1.12 6.69 8.69
CA LEU A 66 0.95 5.89 9.90
C LEU A 66 1.91 4.71 9.97
N CYS A 67 2.46 4.25 8.84
CA CYS A 67 3.27 3.05 8.81
C CYS A 67 4.43 3.12 9.82
N ALA A 68 4.48 2.18 10.77
CA ALA A 68 5.55 2.09 11.77
C ALA A 68 6.70 1.17 11.33
N SER A 69 6.79 0.86 10.02
CA SER A 69 7.84 0.03 9.41
C SER A 69 8.16 -1.28 10.16
N CYS A 70 7.14 -1.94 10.73
CA CYS A 70 7.33 -3.11 11.60
C CYS A 70 7.59 -4.44 10.87
N GLY A 71 7.45 -4.49 9.54
CA GLY A 71 7.76 -5.68 8.72
C GLY A 71 6.73 -6.82 8.68
N MET A 72 5.75 -6.88 9.58
CA MET A 72 4.80 -8.01 9.64
C MET A 72 3.98 -8.23 8.35
N CYS A 73 3.73 -7.19 7.57
CA CYS A 73 3.03 -7.31 6.29
C CYS A 73 3.90 -7.96 5.21
N VAL A 74 5.21 -7.72 5.22
CA VAL A 74 6.18 -8.31 4.29
C VAL A 74 6.41 -9.78 4.64
N GLU A 75 6.70 -10.08 5.91
CA GLU A 75 6.94 -11.46 6.38
C GLU A 75 5.79 -12.40 6.03
N ARG A 76 4.55 -11.92 6.15
CA ARG A 76 3.35 -12.73 5.91
C ARG A 76 2.87 -12.71 4.46
N CYS A 77 3.47 -11.91 3.58
CA CYS A 77 2.96 -11.76 2.22
C CYS A 77 3.13 -13.06 1.41
N PRO A 78 2.03 -13.70 0.93
CA PRO A 78 2.13 -14.95 0.16
C PRO A 78 2.68 -14.75 -1.26
N ARG A 79 2.88 -13.49 -1.67
CA ARG A 79 3.41 -13.11 -2.98
C ARG A 79 4.81 -12.51 -2.91
N GLY A 80 5.38 -12.39 -1.71
CA GLY A 80 6.69 -11.77 -1.51
C GLY A 80 6.71 -10.30 -1.90
N VAL A 81 5.61 -9.58 -1.72
CA VAL A 81 5.57 -8.13 -1.95
C VAL A 81 6.32 -7.44 -0.82
N GLU A 82 7.42 -6.79 -1.16
CA GLU A 82 8.19 -5.93 -0.26
C GLU A 82 7.48 -4.58 -0.15
N ILE A 83 6.47 -4.52 0.72
CA ILE A 83 5.61 -3.33 0.97
C ILE A 83 6.40 -2.21 1.64
N ILE A 84 7.42 -2.58 2.41
CA ILE A 84 8.36 -1.65 3.02
C ILE A 84 9.75 -1.98 2.48
N ASP A 85 10.49 -0.91 2.29
CA ASP A 85 11.90 -0.80 1.95
C ASP A 85 12.78 -0.80 3.22
#